data_AF-A0A1G7ZJJ1-F1
#
_entry.id   AF-A0A1G7ZJJ1-F1
#
_cell.length_a   1.000
_cell.length_b   1.000
_cell.length_c   1.000
_cell.angle_alpha   90.00
_cell.angle_beta   90.00
_cell.angle_gamma   90.00
#
_symmetry.space_group_name_H-M   'P 1'
#
loop_
_entity.id
_entity.type
_entity.pdbx_description
1 polymer ?
#
loop_
_entity_poly.entity_id
_entity_poly.type
_entity_poly.pdbx_seq_one_letter_code
_entity_poly.pdbx_strand_id
1 'polypeptide(L)'
;MIQTPVSYTPVTLLAPCLPQSIKQGIGALAATNLLVHINPYPEMESGDLIELFWGDCYVASTLLSASDIGHTSVLHVPESFLRSGKVKTYYTVTKIGGDPVKSPCHKLWVKLETPGGHLVSPDGEENQGLAPVRFADVTLCQGLAPEQFKKGVDIILEPYLNMEVHDEITLRWGDMRMDLPALTESEVGQELTVHVPATLISEAEDDLHQEITYCVIDRVGNNSRWAPARSIKARTEDSDIPDD
;
A
#
# COMPACT_ATOMS: atom_id res chain seq x y z
N MET A 1 24.90 20.56 55.56
CA MET A 1 24.74 19.78 54.32
C MET A 1 23.79 20.54 53.44
N ILE A 2 24.29 21.13 52.35
CA ILE A 2 23.46 21.87 51.40
C ILE A 2 22.97 20.81 50.40
N GLN A 3 21.70 20.43 50.52
CA GLN A 3 21.02 19.66 49.47
C GLN A 3 20.69 20.64 48.35
N THR A 4 21.50 20.64 47.30
CA THR A 4 21.15 21.32 46.06
C THR A 4 20.00 20.53 45.43
N PRO A 5 18.81 21.12 45.23
CA PRO A 5 17.73 20.44 44.52
C PRO A 5 18.17 20.30 43.05
N VAL A 6 18.49 19.07 42.64
CA VAL A 6 18.69 18.74 41.22
C VAL A 6 17.35 18.98 40.55
N SER A 7 17.26 20.07 39.78
CA SER A 7 16.08 20.41 39.02
C SER A 7 16.05 19.48 37.81
N TYR A 8 15.36 18.36 37.93
CA TYR A 8 15.15 17.47 36.78
C TYR A 8 14.14 18.16 35.86
N THR A 9 14.63 18.85 34.83
CA THR A 9 13.78 19.17 33.68
C THR A 9 13.32 17.86 33.07
N PRO A 10 12.01 17.60 32.95
CA PRO A 10 11.54 16.37 32.35
C PRO A 10 12.04 16.31 30.90
N VAL A 11 12.78 15.24 30.57
CA VAL A 11 13.28 14.99 29.22
C VAL A 11 12.09 15.02 28.26
N THR A 12 12.09 15.99 27.35
CA THR A 12 11.01 16.14 26.37
C THR A 12 11.30 15.22 25.19
N LEU A 13 10.69 14.05 25.20
CA LEU A 13 10.82 13.05 24.13
C LEU A 13 9.85 13.36 22.99
N LEU A 14 10.30 13.12 21.75
CA LEU A 14 9.45 13.19 20.55
C LEU A 14 8.84 11.82 20.25
N ALA A 15 7.72 11.80 19.53
CA ALA A 15 7.15 10.54 19.03
C ALA A 15 8.14 9.83 18.09
N PRO A 16 8.15 8.49 18.07
CA PRO A 16 8.94 7.74 17.09
C PRO A 16 8.47 8.05 15.65
N CYS A 17 9.39 7.89 14.70
CA CYS A 17 9.15 8.06 13.27
C CYS A 17 9.22 6.71 12.54
N LEU A 18 8.32 6.50 11.58
CA LEU A 18 8.30 5.31 10.73
C LEU A 18 8.44 5.75 9.26
N PRO A 19 9.66 5.78 8.71
CA PRO A 19 9.89 6.29 7.35
C PRO A 19 9.22 5.43 6.28
N GLN A 20 8.93 4.16 6.57
CA GLN A 20 8.25 3.23 5.68
C GLN A 20 6.72 3.40 5.66
N SER A 21 6.17 4.34 6.43
CA SER A 21 4.73 4.56 6.49
C SER A 21 4.19 5.36 5.31
N ILE A 22 3.08 4.91 4.74
CA ILE A 22 2.37 5.58 3.64
C ILE A 22 1.00 6.03 4.16
N LYS A 23 0.69 7.33 4.07
CA LYS A 23 -0.58 7.92 4.55
C LYS A 23 -0.96 7.44 5.98
N GLN A 24 0.03 7.30 6.88
CA GLN A 24 -0.08 6.78 8.26
C GLN A 24 -0.36 5.26 8.39
N GLY A 25 -0.07 4.50 7.34
CA GLY A 25 -0.23 3.05 7.29
C GLY A 25 1.08 2.31 7.05
N ILE A 26 1.13 1.04 7.47
CA ILE A 26 2.20 0.09 7.18
C ILE A 26 1.59 -1.06 6.38
N GLY A 27 2.04 -1.20 5.14
CA GLY A 27 1.71 -2.32 4.26
C GLY A 27 2.55 -3.57 4.53
N ALA A 28 2.21 -4.67 3.86
CA ALA A 28 2.85 -5.98 3.97
C ALA A 28 4.35 -5.92 3.66
N LEU A 29 4.76 -5.20 2.61
CA LEU A 29 6.18 -5.09 2.26
C LEU A 29 6.98 -4.38 3.35
N ALA A 30 6.46 -3.26 3.87
CA ALA A 30 7.09 -2.52 4.96
C ALA A 30 7.14 -3.34 6.26
N ALA A 31 6.15 -4.22 6.49
CA ALA A 31 6.08 -5.09 7.65
C ALA A 31 7.20 -6.15 7.71
N THR A 32 7.75 -6.59 6.56
CA THR A 32 8.82 -7.60 6.52
C THR A 32 10.13 -7.14 7.17
N ASN A 33 10.38 -5.83 7.19
CA ASN A 33 11.57 -5.24 7.80
C ASN A 33 11.21 -3.85 8.33
N LEU A 34 10.35 -3.79 9.34
CA LEU A 34 9.82 -2.54 9.85
C LEU A 34 10.82 -1.87 10.79
N LEU A 35 11.23 -0.65 10.44
CA LEU A 35 12.17 0.16 11.20
C LEU A 35 11.47 1.33 11.88
N VAL A 36 11.78 1.52 13.16
CA VAL A 36 11.35 2.65 13.97
C VAL A 36 12.54 3.53 14.28
N HIS A 37 12.43 4.79 13.91
CA HIS A 37 13.45 5.80 14.09
C HIS A 37 13.14 6.64 15.32
N ILE A 38 14.12 6.76 16.21
CA ILE A 38 14.05 7.58 17.41
C ILE A 38 15.10 8.67 17.25
N ASN A 39 14.63 9.91 17.10
CA ASN A 39 15.51 11.07 16.96
C ASN A 39 16.30 11.31 18.25
N PRO A 40 17.49 11.92 18.15
CA PRO A 40 18.23 12.38 19.31
C PRO A 40 17.34 13.27 20.18
N TYR A 41 17.40 13.06 21.50
CA TYR A 41 16.64 13.80 22.48
C TYR A 41 17.57 14.64 23.38
N PRO A 42 17.05 15.66 24.07
CA PRO A 42 17.84 16.48 24.99
C PRO A 42 18.50 15.61 26.06
N GLU A 43 19.76 15.90 26.39
CA GLU A 43 20.54 15.16 27.39
C GLU A 43 20.70 13.66 27.06
N MET A 44 20.69 13.28 25.78
CA MET A 44 21.03 11.92 25.35
C MET A 44 22.47 11.58 25.75
N GLU A 45 22.65 10.47 26.48
CA GLU A 45 23.94 10.08 27.06
C GLU A 45 24.25 8.61 26.81
N SER A 46 25.53 8.26 26.85
CA SER A 46 25.95 6.86 26.82
C SER A 46 25.45 6.14 28.08
N GLY A 47 24.86 4.97 27.88
CA GLY A 47 24.28 4.14 28.94
C GLY A 47 22.78 4.37 29.17
N ASP A 48 22.18 5.35 28.48
CA ASP A 48 20.73 5.44 28.38
C ASP A 48 20.18 4.18 27.68
N LEU A 49 19.14 3.58 28.25
CA LEU A 49 18.43 2.43 27.68
C LEU A 49 17.18 2.93 26.95
N ILE A 50 17.08 2.63 25.66
CA ILE A 50 15.87 2.85 24.88
C ILE A 50 15.12 1.52 24.75
N GLU A 51 13.85 1.50 25.10
CA GLU A 51 12.97 0.33 24.92
C GLU A 51 11.79 0.69 24.03
N LEU A 52 11.59 -0.07 22.96
CA LEU A 52 10.53 0.13 21.97
C LEU A 52 9.33 -0.77 22.29
N PHE A 53 8.15 -0.14 22.23
CA PHE A 53 6.87 -0.81 22.41
C PHE A 53 6.01 -0.71 21.15
N TRP A 54 5.38 -1.83 20.81
CA TRP A 54 4.38 -1.94 19.75
C TRP A 54 3.04 -2.37 20.34
N GLY A 55 2.06 -1.49 20.27
CA GLY A 55 0.84 -1.61 21.07
C GLY A 55 1.18 -1.50 22.55
N ASP A 56 0.99 -2.61 23.26
CA ASP A 56 1.36 -2.75 24.68
C ASP A 56 2.42 -3.86 24.88
N CYS A 57 3.07 -4.32 23.80
CA CYS A 57 4.13 -5.32 23.82
C CYS A 57 5.51 -4.68 23.74
N TYR A 58 6.45 -5.13 24.57
CA TYR A 58 7.88 -4.84 24.40
C TYR A 58 8.40 -5.57 23.17
N VAL A 59 9.20 -4.90 22.34
CA VAL A 59 9.64 -5.44 21.05
C VAL A 59 11.16 -5.46 20.90
N ALA A 60 11.81 -4.35 21.21
CA ALA A 60 13.25 -4.21 21.02
C ALA A 60 13.81 -3.22 22.04
N SER A 61 15.11 -3.28 22.27
CA SER A 61 15.82 -2.24 23.02
C SER A 61 17.21 -2.02 22.47
N THR A 62 17.78 -0.89 22.83
CA THR A 62 19.20 -0.61 22.61
C THR A 62 19.77 0.16 23.79
N LEU A 63 21.00 -0.17 24.16
CA LEU A 63 21.77 0.58 25.14
C LEU A 63 22.68 1.53 24.39
N LEU A 64 22.56 2.83 24.65
CA LEU A 64 23.31 3.84 23.91
C LEU A 64 24.80 3.83 24.27
N SER A 65 25.62 3.90 23.24
CA SER A 65 27.07 4.09 23.34
C SER A 65 27.45 5.54 23.03
N ALA A 66 28.71 5.90 23.28
CA ALA A 66 29.20 7.24 22.98
C ALA A 66 29.09 7.61 21.47
N SER A 67 29.10 6.63 20.56
CA SER A 67 28.92 6.88 19.12
C SER A 67 27.47 7.18 18.73
N ASP A 68 26.50 6.77 19.53
CA ASP A 68 25.08 6.96 19.22
C ASP A 68 24.59 8.37 19.58
N ILE A 69 25.33 9.08 20.42
CA ILE A 69 24.97 10.43 20.89
C ILE A 69 24.86 11.37 19.70
N GLY A 70 23.70 12.02 19.58
CA GLY A 70 23.40 12.95 18.48
C GLY A 70 22.96 12.27 17.17
N HIS A 71 22.88 10.93 17.13
CA HIS A 71 22.43 10.16 15.98
C HIS A 71 21.07 9.50 16.23
N THR A 72 20.29 9.31 15.17
CA THR A 72 19.01 8.61 15.22
C THR A 72 19.22 7.14 15.57
N SER A 73 18.57 6.68 16.63
CA SER A 73 18.52 5.26 16.99
C SER A 73 17.48 4.56 16.12
N VAL A 74 17.86 3.43 15.51
CA VAL A 74 17.00 2.65 14.63
C VAL A 74 16.75 1.29 15.28
N LEU A 75 15.48 0.99 15.54
CA LEU A 75 15.05 -0.27 16.14
C LEU A 75 14.12 -1.01 15.19
N HIS A 76 14.30 -2.33 15.09
CA HIS A 76 13.50 -3.19 14.22
C HIS A 76 12.30 -3.78 14.98
N VAL A 77 11.14 -3.79 14.35
CA VAL A 77 9.93 -4.47 14.85
C VAL A 77 9.79 -5.80 14.09
N PRO A 78 9.96 -6.96 14.76
CA PRO A 78 9.78 -8.25 14.11
C PRO A 78 8.36 -8.45 13.61
N GLU A 79 8.23 -9.10 12.46
CA GLU A 79 6.96 -9.37 11.80
C GLU A 79 5.95 -10.11 12.69
N SER A 80 6.43 -10.95 13.63
CA SER A 80 5.58 -11.67 14.58
C SER A 80 4.73 -10.78 15.50
N PHE A 81 5.12 -9.51 15.68
CA PHE A 81 4.35 -8.52 16.45
C PHE A 81 3.31 -7.77 15.60
N LEU A 82 3.41 -7.87 14.28
CA LEU A 82 2.57 -7.13 13.35
C LEU A 82 1.27 -7.90 13.09
N ARG A 83 0.16 -7.21 13.33
CA ARG A 83 -1.19 -7.69 13.03
C ARG A 83 -1.97 -6.55 12.43
N SER A 84 -2.80 -6.85 11.44
CA SER A 84 -3.65 -5.85 10.81
C SER A 84 -4.59 -5.21 11.82
N GLY A 85 -4.76 -3.90 11.70
CA GLY A 85 -5.57 -3.08 12.59
C GLY A 85 -4.87 -1.80 13.03
N LYS A 86 -5.54 -1.07 13.94
CA LYS A 86 -5.00 0.15 14.52
C LYS A 86 -3.97 -0.22 15.59
N VAL A 87 -2.81 0.42 15.54
CA VAL A 87 -1.77 0.23 16.55
C VAL A 87 -1.13 1.58 16.91
N LYS A 88 -0.51 1.60 18.08
CA LYS A 88 0.31 2.71 18.55
C LYS A 88 1.71 2.19 18.81
N THR A 89 2.73 2.97 18.53
CA THR A 89 4.10 2.67 18.95
C THR A 89 4.68 3.85 19.72
N TYR A 90 5.48 3.54 20.71
CA TYR A 90 6.17 4.51 21.57
C TYR A 90 7.43 3.85 22.11
N TYR A 91 8.31 4.65 22.69
CA TYR A 91 9.48 4.14 23.38
C TYR A 91 9.57 4.73 24.78
N THR A 92 10.35 4.07 25.63
CA THR A 92 10.80 4.61 26.91
C THR A 92 12.30 4.83 26.86
N VAL A 93 12.75 5.85 27.57
CA VAL A 93 14.17 6.11 27.82
C VAL A 93 14.41 6.00 29.31
N THR A 94 15.31 5.12 29.72
CA THR A 94 15.74 4.97 31.12
C THR A 94 17.18 5.42 31.23
N LYS A 95 17.42 6.54 31.93
CA LYS A 95 18.77 6.99 32.26
C LYS A 95 19.37 6.16 33.39
N ILE A 96 20.70 6.13 33.51
CA ILE A 96 21.38 5.42 34.60
C ILE A 96 20.91 5.99 35.95
N GLY A 97 20.26 5.16 36.76
CA GLY A 97 19.75 5.54 38.08
C GLY A 97 18.49 6.43 38.06
N GLY A 98 17.88 6.63 36.89
CA GLY A 98 16.63 7.37 36.72
C GLY A 98 15.42 6.47 36.47
N ASP A 99 14.22 7.05 36.59
CA ASP A 99 12.98 6.38 36.23
C ASP A 99 12.76 6.39 34.70
N PRO A 100 12.08 5.38 34.13
CA PRO A 100 11.75 5.36 32.71
C PRO A 100 10.85 6.53 32.31
N VAL A 101 11.25 7.29 31.29
CA VAL A 101 10.45 8.37 30.70
C VAL A 101 9.83 7.90 29.39
N LYS A 102 8.50 8.04 29.27
CA LYS A 102 7.73 7.58 28.10
C LYS A 102 7.58 8.65 27.03
N SER A 103 7.81 8.29 25.77
CA SER A 103 7.57 9.16 24.62
C SER A 103 6.06 9.31 24.31
N PRO A 104 5.67 10.38 23.59
CA PRO A 104 4.38 10.41 22.91
C PRO A 104 4.20 9.20 21.99
N CYS A 105 2.95 8.75 21.84
CA CYS A 105 2.62 7.62 20.97
C CYS A 105 2.43 8.06 19.52
N HIS A 106 3.04 7.33 18.59
CA HIS A 106 2.75 7.40 17.17
C HIS A 106 1.62 6.40 16.85
N LYS A 107 0.47 6.89 16.35
CA LYS A 107 -0.67 6.03 15.98
C LYS A 107 -0.65 5.78 14.48
N LEU A 108 -0.82 4.53 14.08
CA LEU A 108 -0.81 4.11 12.69
C LEU A 108 -1.75 2.93 12.46
N TRP A 109 -1.96 2.59 11.19
CA TRP A 109 -2.68 1.39 10.78
C TRP A 109 -1.73 0.38 10.16
N VAL A 110 -1.85 -0.87 10.54
CA VAL A 110 -1.19 -1.98 9.86
C VAL A 110 -2.23 -2.64 8.98
N LYS A 111 -1.89 -2.91 7.73
CA LYS A 111 -2.71 -3.75 6.84
C LYS A 111 -1.77 -4.67 6.07
N LEU A 112 -1.78 -5.94 6.46
CA LEU A 112 -0.94 -6.99 5.89
C LEU A 112 -1.63 -7.69 4.71
N GLU A 113 -2.96 -7.60 4.65
CA GLU A 113 -3.76 -8.20 3.60
C GLU A 113 -3.69 -7.34 2.33
N THR A 114 -3.12 -7.89 1.27
CA THR A 114 -3.00 -7.23 -0.03
C THR A 114 -4.32 -7.31 -0.81
N PRO A 115 -4.68 -6.29 -1.62
CA PRO A 115 -5.84 -6.38 -2.49
C PRO A 115 -5.66 -7.52 -3.51
N GLY A 116 -6.72 -8.28 -3.75
CA GLY A 116 -6.66 -9.51 -4.56
C GLY A 116 -6.00 -10.70 -3.86
N GLY A 117 -5.59 -10.57 -2.59
CA GLY A 117 -5.03 -11.69 -1.81
C GLY A 117 -3.57 -12.02 -2.14
N HIS A 118 -3.16 -13.24 -1.75
CA HIS A 118 -1.78 -13.71 -1.92
C HIS A 118 -1.55 -14.17 -3.36
N LEU A 119 -0.38 -13.80 -3.92
CA LEU A 119 0.02 -14.23 -5.25
C LEU A 119 0.22 -15.75 -5.26
N VAL A 120 -0.35 -16.43 -6.26
CA VAL A 120 -0.16 -17.87 -6.45
C VAL A 120 1.30 -18.21 -6.81
N SER A 121 2.00 -17.29 -7.48
CA SER A 121 3.44 -17.37 -7.76
C SER A 121 4.14 -16.05 -7.41
N PRO A 122 5.24 -16.07 -6.63
CA PRO A 122 5.95 -14.86 -6.23
C PRO A 122 6.65 -14.14 -7.40
N ASP A 123 6.98 -14.87 -8.47
CA ASP A 123 7.66 -14.33 -9.66
C ASP A 123 6.68 -13.86 -10.76
N GLY A 124 5.37 -14.02 -10.54
CA GLY A 124 4.35 -13.62 -11.50
C GLY A 124 4.06 -12.12 -11.44
N GLU A 125 4.01 -11.47 -12.60
CA GLU A 125 3.51 -10.09 -12.70
C GLU A 125 1.99 -9.99 -12.53
N GLU A 126 1.29 -11.13 -12.62
CA GLU A 126 -0.16 -11.26 -12.54
C GLU A 126 -0.64 -11.83 -11.20
N ASN A 127 -1.73 -11.24 -10.69
CA ASN A 127 -2.43 -11.70 -9.52
C ASN A 127 -3.73 -12.41 -9.91
N GLN A 128 -3.70 -13.74 -9.82
CA GLN A 128 -4.84 -14.62 -10.12
C GLN A 128 -6.01 -14.49 -9.11
N GLY A 129 -5.83 -13.75 -8.01
CA GLY A 129 -6.92 -13.41 -7.09
C GLY A 129 -7.71 -12.15 -7.48
N LEU A 130 -7.30 -11.47 -8.56
CA LEU A 130 -8.11 -10.46 -9.25
C LEU A 130 -8.80 -11.10 -10.45
N ALA A 131 -10.08 -10.80 -10.64
CA ALA A 131 -10.81 -11.25 -11.81
C ALA A 131 -10.38 -10.45 -13.05
N PRO A 132 -10.24 -11.08 -14.24
CA PRO A 132 -10.04 -10.34 -15.48
C PRO A 132 -11.21 -9.39 -15.76
N VAL A 133 -10.92 -8.29 -16.44
CA VAL A 133 -11.95 -7.29 -16.78
C VAL A 133 -13.08 -7.91 -17.60
N ARG A 134 -14.33 -7.54 -17.30
CA ARG A 134 -15.51 -7.92 -18.08
C ARG A 134 -16.01 -6.75 -18.91
N PHE A 135 -16.44 -7.01 -20.13
CA PHE A 135 -17.15 -6.01 -20.92
C PHE A 135 -18.63 -6.05 -20.54
N ALA A 136 -19.25 -4.88 -20.32
CA ALA A 136 -20.67 -4.80 -19.94
C ALA A 136 -21.59 -5.30 -21.06
N ASP A 137 -21.23 -5.02 -22.31
CA ASP A 137 -21.93 -5.53 -23.48
C ASP A 137 -21.36 -6.90 -23.90
N VAL A 138 -22.20 -7.93 -23.86
CA VAL A 138 -21.83 -9.33 -24.15
C VAL A 138 -21.43 -9.50 -25.62
N THR A 139 -21.87 -8.63 -26.54
CA THR A 139 -21.46 -8.67 -27.95
C THR A 139 -19.96 -8.41 -28.13
N LEU A 140 -19.34 -7.70 -27.18
CA LEU A 140 -17.90 -7.42 -27.11
C LEU A 140 -17.06 -8.67 -26.83
N CYS A 141 -17.67 -9.74 -26.32
CA CYS A 141 -16.97 -11.01 -26.05
C CYS A 141 -16.55 -11.75 -27.33
N GLN A 142 -17.15 -11.42 -28.49
CA GLN A 142 -16.84 -12.03 -29.79
C GLN A 142 -15.99 -11.12 -30.70
N GLY A 143 -15.41 -10.07 -30.14
CA GLY A 143 -14.62 -9.05 -30.82
C GLY A 143 -15.36 -7.71 -30.88
N LEU A 144 -14.61 -6.63 -30.65
CA LEU A 144 -15.16 -5.26 -30.60
C LEU A 144 -15.40 -4.76 -32.03
N ALA A 145 -16.59 -4.20 -32.30
CA ALA A 145 -16.87 -3.56 -33.58
C ALA A 145 -16.17 -2.18 -33.64
N PRO A 146 -15.58 -1.78 -34.78
CA PRO A 146 -14.87 -0.50 -34.93
C PRO A 146 -15.66 0.74 -34.49
N GLU A 147 -17.00 0.70 -34.62
CA GLU A 147 -17.88 1.81 -34.22
C GLU A 147 -18.01 1.97 -32.70
N GLN A 148 -17.81 0.90 -31.92
CA GLN A 148 -17.92 0.93 -30.46
C GLN A 148 -16.68 1.58 -29.83
N PHE A 149 -15.49 1.38 -30.42
CA PHE A 149 -14.28 2.10 -30.01
C PHE A 149 -14.44 3.62 -30.09
N LYS A 150 -15.18 4.11 -31.09
CA LYS A 150 -15.43 5.55 -31.28
C LYS A 150 -16.34 6.17 -30.21
N LYS A 151 -17.09 5.36 -29.46
CA LYS A 151 -18.02 5.84 -28.41
C LYS A 151 -17.47 5.65 -26.99
N GLY A 152 -16.40 4.86 -26.83
CA GLY A 152 -15.94 4.40 -25.53
C GLY A 152 -16.63 3.10 -25.12
N VAL A 153 -16.06 2.43 -24.13
CA VAL A 153 -16.46 1.08 -23.73
C VAL A 153 -16.68 1.02 -22.23
N ASP A 154 -17.83 0.49 -21.83
CA ASP A 154 -18.11 0.20 -20.43
C ASP A 154 -17.58 -1.17 -20.04
N ILE A 155 -16.74 -1.19 -19.02
CA ILE A 155 -16.16 -2.38 -18.43
C ILE A 155 -16.70 -2.58 -17.00
N ILE A 156 -16.62 -3.82 -16.53
CA ILE A 156 -17.04 -4.25 -15.21
C ILE A 156 -15.81 -4.86 -14.53
N LEU A 157 -15.49 -4.36 -13.34
CA LEU A 157 -14.53 -4.96 -12.42
C LEU A 157 -15.30 -5.68 -11.32
N GLU A 158 -15.03 -6.97 -11.13
CA GLU A 158 -15.65 -7.74 -10.05
C GLU A 158 -15.04 -7.35 -8.70
N PRO A 159 -15.82 -7.44 -7.60
CA PRO A 159 -15.27 -7.22 -6.27
C PRO A 159 -14.15 -8.23 -5.98
N TYR A 160 -13.07 -7.74 -5.39
CA TYR A 160 -11.88 -8.55 -5.09
C TYR A 160 -11.68 -8.75 -3.59
N LEU A 161 -10.86 -9.73 -3.24
CA LEU A 161 -10.52 -10.00 -1.85
C LEU A 161 -9.75 -8.81 -1.23
N ASN A 162 -10.09 -8.45 0.01
CA ASN A 162 -9.52 -7.32 0.75
C ASN A 162 -9.77 -5.94 0.11
N MET A 163 -10.84 -5.81 -0.68
CA MET A 163 -11.36 -4.54 -1.18
C MET A 163 -11.77 -3.64 -0.02
N GLU A 164 -11.26 -2.41 -0.02
CA GLU A 164 -11.51 -1.43 1.03
C GLU A 164 -11.73 -0.03 0.46
N VAL A 165 -12.26 0.85 1.32
CA VAL A 165 -12.40 2.26 1.00
C VAL A 165 -11.02 2.89 0.78
N HIS A 166 -10.95 3.82 -0.16
CA HIS A 166 -9.72 4.50 -0.60
C HIS A 166 -8.72 3.63 -1.35
N ASP A 167 -9.09 2.41 -1.77
CA ASP A 167 -8.31 1.70 -2.76
C ASP A 167 -8.32 2.50 -4.08
N GLU A 168 -7.14 2.68 -4.66
CA GLU A 168 -6.91 3.42 -5.89
C GLU A 168 -6.67 2.39 -7.01
N ILE A 169 -7.48 2.45 -8.08
CA ILE A 169 -7.41 1.50 -9.20
C ILE A 169 -6.83 2.22 -10.41
N THR A 170 -5.82 1.61 -11.02
CA THR A 170 -5.27 2.03 -12.31
C THR A 170 -5.60 0.99 -13.36
N LEU A 171 -6.38 1.39 -14.37
CA LEU A 171 -6.64 0.60 -15.56
C LEU A 171 -5.50 0.79 -16.56
N ARG A 172 -5.09 -0.30 -17.23
CA ARG A 172 -4.18 -0.28 -18.37
C ARG A 172 -4.89 -0.86 -19.59
N TRP A 173 -4.83 -0.12 -20.70
CA TRP A 173 -5.34 -0.52 -22.01
C TRP A 173 -4.21 -0.37 -23.04
N GLY A 174 -3.66 -1.48 -23.52
CA GLY A 174 -2.38 -1.46 -24.25
C GLY A 174 -1.31 -0.76 -23.39
N ASP A 175 -0.72 0.31 -23.92
CA ASP A 175 0.26 1.14 -23.20
C ASP A 175 -0.36 2.31 -22.41
N MET A 176 -1.64 2.58 -22.61
CA MET A 176 -2.34 3.69 -21.96
C MET A 176 -2.81 3.34 -20.56
N ARG A 177 -2.78 4.32 -19.67
CA ARG A 177 -3.20 4.18 -18.28
C ARG A 177 -4.29 5.18 -17.94
N MET A 178 -5.24 4.74 -17.12
CA MET A 178 -6.31 5.57 -16.59
C MET A 178 -6.48 5.29 -15.11
N ASP A 179 -6.31 6.31 -14.28
CA ASP A 179 -6.56 6.22 -12.85
C ASP A 179 -8.04 6.48 -12.57
N LEU A 180 -8.64 5.59 -11.79
CA LEU A 180 -10.01 5.73 -11.31
C LEU A 180 -10.03 6.55 -10.01
N PRO A 181 -11.17 7.18 -9.68
CA PRO A 181 -11.39 7.73 -8.36
C PRO A 181 -11.18 6.66 -7.28
N ALA A 182 -10.65 7.08 -6.12
CA ALA A 182 -10.49 6.18 -4.99
C ALA A 182 -11.86 5.64 -4.52
N LEU A 183 -11.92 4.36 -4.18
CA LEU A 183 -13.18 3.69 -3.83
C LEU A 183 -13.87 4.34 -2.63
N THR A 184 -15.19 4.43 -2.72
CA THR A 184 -16.09 4.91 -1.67
C THR A 184 -16.68 3.74 -0.86
N GLU A 185 -17.22 4.02 0.34
CA GLU A 185 -17.80 2.98 1.20
C GLU A 185 -18.94 2.21 0.52
N SER A 186 -19.71 2.87 -0.36
CA SER A 186 -20.80 2.25 -1.11
C SER A 186 -20.36 1.30 -2.22
N GLU A 187 -19.12 1.42 -2.70
CA GLU A 187 -18.58 0.60 -3.78
C GLU A 187 -17.88 -0.65 -3.27
N VAL A 188 -17.47 -0.67 -1.99
CA VAL A 188 -16.79 -1.82 -1.38
C VAL A 188 -17.67 -3.06 -1.43
N GLY A 189 -17.15 -4.13 -2.04
CA GLY A 189 -17.86 -5.40 -2.21
C GLY A 189 -18.91 -5.41 -3.32
N GLN A 190 -18.99 -4.36 -4.14
CA GLN A 190 -19.86 -4.28 -5.32
C GLN A 190 -19.03 -4.40 -6.61
N GLU A 191 -19.69 -4.78 -7.70
CA GLU A 191 -19.12 -4.67 -9.04
C GLU A 191 -18.99 -3.19 -9.43
N LEU A 192 -17.85 -2.81 -10.02
CA LEU A 192 -17.59 -1.45 -10.47
C LEU A 192 -17.76 -1.36 -11.99
N THR A 193 -18.70 -0.52 -12.43
CA THR A 193 -18.84 -0.17 -13.85
C THR A 193 -17.99 1.05 -14.18
N VAL A 194 -17.06 0.91 -15.11
CA VAL A 194 -16.09 1.93 -15.49
C VAL A 194 -16.24 2.25 -16.97
N HIS A 195 -16.41 3.52 -17.29
CA HIS A 195 -16.43 3.98 -18.68
C HIS A 195 -15.01 4.30 -19.15
N VAL A 196 -14.54 3.58 -20.17
CA VAL A 196 -13.26 3.85 -20.83
C VAL A 196 -13.52 4.76 -22.04
N PRO A 197 -12.99 6.00 -22.05
CA PRO A 197 -13.26 6.95 -23.10
C PRO A 197 -12.61 6.54 -24.42
N ALA A 198 -13.27 6.84 -25.54
CA ALA A 198 -12.78 6.55 -26.89
C ALA A 198 -11.38 7.09 -27.16
N THR A 199 -11.04 8.27 -26.61
CA THR A 199 -9.73 8.92 -26.80
C THR A 199 -8.59 8.04 -26.30
N LEU A 200 -8.77 7.39 -25.14
CA LEU A 200 -7.77 6.51 -24.56
C LEU A 200 -7.57 5.25 -25.41
N ILE A 201 -8.66 4.74 -25.97
CA ILE A 201 -8.62 3.54 -26.81
C ILE A 201 -7.95 3.84 -28.16
N SER A 202 -8.28 4.97 -28.79
CA SER A 202 -7.66 5.37 -30.06
C SER A 202 -6.17 5.66 -29.94
N GLU A 203 -5.72 6.18 -28.79
CA GLU A 203 -4.29 6.40 -28.53
C GLU A 203 -3.52 5.08 -28.33
N ALA A 204 -4.22 4.00 -27.94
CA ALA A 204 -3.66 2.67 -27.80
C ALA A 204 -3.73 1.82 -29.09
N GLU A 205 -4.27 2.35 -30.19
CA GLU A 205 -4.62 1.61 -31.42
C GLU A 205 -3.41 1.26 -32.32
N ASP A 206 -2.19 1.61 -31.94
CA ASP A 206 -0.96 1.32 -32.71
C ASP A 206 -0.48 -0.16 -32.57
N ASP A 207 -1.13 -0.96 -31.72
CA ASP A 207 -0.78 -2.37 -31.50
C ASP A 207 -1.92 -3.35 -31.88
N LEU A 208 -1.58 -4.35 -32.70
CA LEU A 208 -2.49 -5.41 -33.19
C LEU A 208 -3.00 -6.35 -32.08
N HIS A 209 -2.49 -6.20 -30.85
CA HIS A 209 -2.82 -6.98 -29.67
C HIS A 209 -3.15 -6.07 -28.49
N GLN A 210 -4.32 -5.43 -28.51
CA GLN A 210 -4.78 -4.65 -27.37
C GLN A 210 -5.15 -5.59 -26.21
N GLU A 211 -4.57 -5.34 -25.04
CA GLU A 211 -4.91 -6.03 -23.81
C GLU A 211 -5.40 -5.03 -22.78
N ILE A 212 -6.38 -5.44 -21.98
CA ILE A 212 -6.88 -4.66 -20.86
C ILE A 212 -6.62 -5.40 -19.55
N THR A 213 -6.08 -4.67 -18.58
CA THR A 213 -5.85 -5.14 -17.21
C THR A 213 -5.97 -3.97 -16.24
N TYR A 214 -5.94 -4.24 -14.95
CA TYR A 214 -5.92 -3.22 -13.90
C TYR A 214 -5.04 -3.66 -12.75
N CYS A 215 -4.57 -2.70 -11.97
CA CYS A 215 -3.97 -2.96 -10.66
C CYS A 215 -4.60 -2.05 -9.60
N VAL A 216 -4.54 -2.50 -8.36
CA VAL A 216 -5.05 -1.81 -7.18
C VAL A 216 -3.90 -1.49 -6.23
N ILE A 217 -3.89 -0.25 -5.73
CA ILE A 217 -3.04 0.20 -4.61
C ILE A 217 -3.95 0.59 -3.46
N ASP A 218 -3.75 -0.02 -2.29
CA ASP A 218 -4.57 0.32 -1.13
C ASP A 218 -4.10 1.59 -0.40
N ARG A 219 -4.89 2.02 0.59
CA ARG A 219 -4.60 3.16 1.46
C ARG A 219 -3.24 3.14 2.16
N VAL A 220 -2.62 1.97 2.38
CA VAL A 220 -1.29 1.83 3.01
C VAL A 220 -0.18 1.52 1.99
N GLY A 221 -0.50 1.54 0.70
CA GLY A 221 0.43 1.34 -0.40
C GLY A 221 0.69 -0.13 -0.76
N ASN A 222 -0.13 -1.08 -0.30
CA ASN A 222 -0.03 -2.46 -0.80
C ASN A 222 -0.45 -2.49 -2.27
N ASN A 223 0.41 -3.06 -3.11
CA ASN A 223 0.16 -3.23 -4.53
C ASN A 223 -0.31 -4.66 -4.81
N SER A 224 -1.47 -4.77 -5.44
CA SER A 224 -2.08 -6.06 -5.82
C SER A 224 -1.41 -6.77 -6.99
N ARG A 225 -0.45 -6.14 -7.67
CA ARG A 225 0.02 -6.51 -9.02
C ARG A 225 -1.08 -6.39 -10.07
N TRP A 226 -0.77 -6.76 -11.31
CA TRP A 226 -1.75 -6.66 -12.41
C TRP A 226 -2.75 -7.81 -12.32
N ALA A 227 -4.02 -7.54 -12.61
CA ALA A 227 -4.99 -8.60 -12.85
C ALA A 227 -4.61 -9.37 -14.13
N PRO A 228 -5.08 -10.63 -14.30
CA PRO A 228 -4.82 -11.36 -15.53
C PRO A 228 -5.40 -10.57 -16.71
N ALA A 229 -4.58 -10.38 -17.74
CA ALA A 229 -4.95 -9.53 -18.85
C ALA A 229 -6.06 -10.17 -19.70
N ARG A 230 -6.95 -9.32 -20.22
CA ARG A 230 -7.95 -9.73 -21.21
C ARG A 230 -7.54 -9.20 -22.58
N SER A 231 -7.20 -10.11 -23.49
CA SER A 231 -6.91 -9.74 -24.86
C SER A 231 -8.19 -9.34 -25.61
N ILE A 232 -8.06 -8.31 -26.42
CA ILE A 232 -9.13 -7.71 -27.21
C ILE A 232 -8.84 -8.04 -28.67
N LYS A 233 -9.76 -8.78 -29.29
CA LYS A 233 -9.70 -9.03 -30.73
C LYS A 233 -10.52 -7.97 -31.43
N ALA A 234 -9.88 -7.11 -32.22
CA ALA A 234 -10.60 -6.31 -33.20
C ALA A 234 -11.16 -7.27 -34.26
N ARG A 235 -12.45 -7.13 -34.61
CA ARG A 235 -12.95 -7.80 -35.83
C ARG A 235 -12.43 -7.01 -37.02
N THR A 236 -11.49 -7.58 -37.76
CA THR A 236 -11.18 -7.10 -39.11
C THR A 236 -12.38 -7.42 -40.01
N GLU A 237 -12.98 -6.39 -40.59
CA GLU A 237 -13.88 -6.56 -41.74
C GLU A 237 -13.03 -6.98 -42.95
N ASP A 238 -12.65 -8.25 -43.04
CA ASP A 238 -12.06 -8.82 -44.25
C ASP A 238 -12.22 -10.35 -44.24
N SER A 239 -13.43 -10.81 -44.58
CA SER A 239 -13.68 -12.06 -45.30
C SER A 239 -15.18 -12.21 -45.50
N ASP A 240 -15.68 -11.83 -46.67
CA ASP A 240 -16.76 -12.51 -47.41
C ASP A 240 -17.10 -11.70 -48.67
N ILE A 241 -16.22 -11.74 -49.67
CA ILE A 241 -16.63 -11.57 -51.06
C ILE A 241 -16.59 -12.98 -51.66
N PRO A 242 -17.73 -13.60 -52.01
CA PRO A 242 -17.72 -14.78 -52.84
C PRO A 242 -17.32 -14.34 -54.25
N ASP A 243 -16.24 -14.90 -54.78
CA ASP A 243 -15.96 -14.85 -56.21
C ASP A 243 -17.05 -15.64 -56.95
N ASP A 244 -17.82 -14.97 -57.80
CA ASP A 244 -18.62 -15.57 -58.88
C ASP A 244 -18.31 -14.82 -60.19
#